data_AF-A0A9W4RPV9-F1
#
_entry.id   AF-A0A9W4RPV9-F1
#
_cell.length_a   1.000
_cell.length_b   1.000
_cell.length_c   1.000
_cell.angle_alpha   90.00
_cell.angle_beta   90.00
_cell.angle_gamma   90.00
#
_symmetry.space_group_name_H-M   'P 1'
#
loop_
_entity.id
_entity.type
_entity.pdbx_description
1 polymer ?
#
loop_
_entity_poly.entity_id
_entity_poly.type
_entity_poly.pdbx_seq_one_letter_code
_entity_poly.pdbx_strand_id
1 'polypeptide(L)' 'MWKPKLNFISLHYIWFLFCSLLSFPVLYPAGNLAAIDAFFFGASGSTESGLNTIDVKDLKTYQ' A
#
# COMPACT_ATOMS: atom_id res chain seq x y z
N MET A 1 -17.92 -22.66 -15.89
CA MET A 1 -17.29 -22.16 -14.64
C MET A 1 -15.91 -21.62 -14.98
N TRP A 2 -15.65 -20.33 -14.76
CA TRP A 2 -14.32 -19.76 -14.95
C TRP A 2 -13.41 -20.20 -13.79
N LYS A 3 -12.20 -20.68 -14.10
CA LYS A 3 -11.14 -20.96 -13.12
C LYS A 3 -10.00 -19.98 -13.40
N PRO A 4 -9.68 -19.06 -12.47
CA PRO A 4 -8.51 -18.20 -12.63
C PRO A 4 -7.26 -19.08 -12.69
N LYS A 5 -6.40 -18.85 -13.70
CA LYS A 5 -5.10 -19.51 -13.80
C LYS A 5 -4.12 -18.82 -12.86
N LEU A 6 -4.08 -19.27 -11.61
CA LEU A 6 -3.14 -18.78 -10.61
C LEU A 6 -1.77 -19.41 -10.87
N ASN A 7 -0.80 -18.59 -11.25
CA ASN A 7 0.61 -18.95 -11.31
C ASN A 7 1.41 -18.03 -10.37
N PHE A 8 2.71 -18.29 -10.24
CA PHE A 8 3.59 -17.49 -9.39
C PHE A 8 3.51 -15.99 -9.70
N ILE A 9 3.57 -15.61 -10.99
CA ILE A 9 3.52 -14.20 -11.41
C ILE A 9 2.19 -13.56 -11.01
N SER A 10 1.06 -14.23 -11.27
CA SER A 10 -0.26 -13.73 -10.88
C SER A 10 -0.39 -13.58 -9.37
N LEU A 11 0.07 -14.56 -8.60
CA LEU A 11 0.07 -14.49 -7.13
C LEU A 11 0.98 -13.38 -6.61
N HIS A 12 2.15 -13.18 -7.22
CA HIS A 12 3.10 -12.13 -6.86
C HIS A 12 2.49 -10.73 -7.06
N TYR A 13 1.83 -10.48 -8.19
CA TYR A 13 1.15 -9.19 -8.41
C TYR A 13 -0.09 -9.00 -7.53
N ILE A 14 -0.85 -10.07 -7.25
CA ILE A 14 -1.96 -10.01 -6.28
C ILE A 14 -1.44 -9.65 -4.89
N TRP A 15 -0.32 -10.25 -4.48
CA TRP A 15 0.34 -9.96 -3.21
C TRP A 15 0.79 -8.50 -3.12
N PHE A 16 1.49 -8.00 -4.14
CA PHE A 16 1.89 -6.59 -4.21
C PHE A 16 0.71 -5.62 -4.10
N LEU A 17 -0.38 -5.87 -4.84
CA LEU A 17 -1.59 -5.05 -4.75
C LEU A 17 -2.23 -5.12 -3.37
N PHE A 18 -2.29 -6.31 -2.77
CA PHE A 18 -2.80 -6.49 -1.41
C PHE A 18 -1.97 -5.71 -0.38
N CYS A 19 -0.65 -5.80 -0.41
CA CYS A 19 0.24 -5.04 0.47
C CYS A 19 0.10 -3.52 0.26
N SER A 20 -0.07 -3.08 -0.98
CA SER A 20 -0.32 -1.66 -1.29
C SER A 20 -1.65 -1.17 -0.71
N LEU A 21 -2.68 -2.01 -0.66
CA LEU A 21 -3.99 -1.68 -0.07
C LEU A 21 -3.98 -1.79 1.47
N LEU A 22 -3.11 -2.61 2.05
CA LEU A 22 -2.95 -2.71 3.52
C LEU A 22 -2.46 -1.41 4.16
N SER A 23 -1.93 -0.45 3.39
CA SER A 23 -1.57 0.86 3.92
C SER A 23 -2.80 1.66 4.36
N PHE A 24 -3.99 1.44 3.78
CA PHE A 24 -5.20 2.17 4.16
C PHE A 24 -5.56 2.01 5.63
N PRO A 25 -5.76 0.79 6.18
CA PRO A 25 -6.08 0.64 7.60
C PRO A 25 -4.96 1.08 8.55
N VAL A 26 -3.71 1.23 8.06
CA VAL A 26 -2.56 1.58 8.90
C VAL A 26 -2.29 3.09 8.91
N LEU A 27 -2.33 3.73 7.74
CA LEU A 27 -1.88 5.12 7.54
C LEU A 27 -3.04 6.12 7.41
N TYR A 28 -4.18 5.71 6.87
CA TYR A 28 -5.29 6.60 6.60
C TYR A 28 -6.16 7.00 7.83
N PRO A 29 -6.30 6.19 8.90
CA PRO A 29 -7.26 6.50 9.97
C PRO A 29 -6.98 7.80 10.74
N ALA A 30 -5.73 8.25 10.79
CA ALA A 30 -5.35 9.47 11.50
C ALA A 30 -5.87 10.75 10.82
N GLY A 31 -6.31 10.67 9.55
CA GLY A 31 -6.99 11.75 8.85
C GLY A 31 -6.11 12.91 8.37
N ASN A 32 -4.78 12.81 8.51
CA ASN A 32 -3.84 13.84 8.05
C ASN A 32 -3.14 13.49 6.71
N LEU A 33 -3.62 12.45 6.03
CA LEU A 33 -3.02 11.91 4.81
C LEU A 33 -4.10 11.82 3.73
N ALA A 34 -3.80 12.24 2.50
CA ALA A 34 -4.71 12.01 1.39
C ALA A 34 -4.75 10.50 1.05
N ALA A 35 -5.91 10.01 0.62
CA ALA A 35 -6.08 8.58 0.31
C ALA A 35 -5.08 8.08 -0.75
N ILE A 36 -4.74 8.92 -1.74
CA ILE A 36 -3.76 8.59 -2.77
C ILE A 36 -2.34 8.47 -2.22
N ASP A 37 -1.99 9.30 -1.23
CA ASP A 37 -0.69 9.24 -0.56
C ASP A 37 -0.58 7.97 0.27
N ALA A 38 -1.64 7.58 0.98
CA ALA A 38 -1.68 6.30 1.70
C ALA A 38 -1.39 5.12 0.76
N PHE A 39 -2.05 5.07 -0.40
CA PHE A 39 -1.79 4.03 -1.40
C PHE A 39 -0.37 4.07 -1.95
N PHE A 40 0.14 5.26 -2.27
CA PHE A 40 1.51 5.42 -2.78
C PHE A 40 2.55 4.93 -1.76
N PHE A 41 2.39 5.27 -0.49
CA PHE A 41 3.25 4.78 0.59
C PHE A 41 3.24 3.25 0.68
N GLY A 42 2.06 2.63 0.58
CA GLY A 42 1.93 1.17 0.54
C GLY A 42 2.66 0.53 -0.64
N ALA A 43 2.51 1.08 -1.84
CA ALA A 43 3.17 0.60 -3.05
C ALA A 43 4.69 0.79 -3.01
N SER A 44 5.15 1.95 -2.53
CA SER A 44 6.56 2.30 -2.35
C SER A 44 7.25 1.36 -1.37
N GLY A 45 6.63 1.11 -0.21
CA GLY A 45 7.13 0.14 0.77
C GLY A 45 7.15 -1.28 0.24
N SER A 46 6.09 -1.71 -0.45
CA SER A 46 5.99 -3.06 -1.03
C SER A 46 6.98 -3.34 -2.16
N THR A 47 7.61 -2.30 -2.72
CA THR A 47 8.61 -2.39 -3.79
C THR A 47 10.00 -1.98 -3.34
N GLU A 48 10.20 -1.73 -2.04
CA GLU A 48 11.47 -1.29 -1.45
C GLU A 48 12.03 -0.01 -2.12
N SER A 49 11.16 0.83 -2.67
CA SER A 49 11.59 2.03 -3.39
C SER A 49 12.01 3.17 -2.45
N GLY A 50 11.45 3.21 -1.23
CA GLY A 50 11.75 4.25 -0.24
C GLY A 50 11.24 5.65 -0.57
N LEU A 51 10.31 5.78 -1.53
CA LEU A 51 9.71 7.06 -1.94
C LEU A 51 8.53 7.44 -1.06
N ASN A 52 8.42 8.72 -0.71
CA ASN A 52 7.37 9.28 0.12
C ASN A 52 6.76 10.51 -0.57
N THR A 53 5.43 10.60 -0.62
CA THR A 53 4.74 11.78 -1.20
C THR A 53 4.54 12.90 -0.19
N ILE A 54 4.72 12.62 1.10
CA ILE A 54 4.74 13.59 2.19
C ILE A 54 5.99 13.38 3.05
N ASP A 55 6.38 14.39 3.84
CA ASP A 55 7.43 14.19 4.85
C ASP A 55 6.93 13.20 5.92
N VAL A 56 7.70 12.14 6.14
CA VAL A 56 7.36 11.08 7.12
C VAL A 56 7.29 11.65 8.54
N LYS A 57 7.99 12.75 8.82
CA LYS A 57 7.93 13.43 10.13
C LYS A 57 6.55 14.01 10.43
N ASP A 58 5.79 14.34 9.39
CA ASP A 58 4.45 14.93 9.51
C ASP A 58 3.35 13.86 9.49
N LEU A 59 3.68 12.59 9.25
CA LEU A 59 2.74 11.48 9.21
C LEU A 59 2.22 11.18 10.63
N LYS A 60 0.89 11.21 10.80
CA LYS A 60 0.27 10.78 12.07
C LYS A 60 -0.19 9.35 11.89
N THR A 61 0.18 8.50 12.84
CA THR A 61 -0.32 7.14 12.95
C THR A 61 -1.37 7.06 14.04
N TYR A 62 -2.01 5.89 14.14
CA TYR A 62 -2.88 5.60 15.28
C TYR A 62 -2.12 5.50 16.61
N GLN A 63 -0.81 5.22 16.57
CA GLN A 63 0.13 5.28 17.71
C GLN A 63 0.54 6.72 18.00
#